data_AF-A0A971GC91-F1
#
_entry.id   AF-A0A971GC91-F1
#
_cell.length_a   1.000
_cell.length_b   1.000
_cell.length_c   1.000
_cell.angle_alpha   90.00
_cell.angle_beta   90.00
_cell.angle_gamma   90.00
#
_symmetry.space_group_name_H-M   'P 1'
#
loop_
_entity.id
_entity.type
_entity.pdbx_description
1 polymer ?
#
loop_
_entity_poly.entity_id
_entity_poly.type
_entity_poly.pdbx_seq_one_letter_code
_entity_poly.pdbx_strand_id
1 'polypeptide(L)'
;MYKKIIVFFIICMLLTTFLPAYAQEEEIPDLEKPASFTVRTNEYGDLMLRLTHSDRIMQLIIERGDFLCEFDWKVNDGPWKFDNKWDGIYETGLYEYYDSNDASWAIIGIGNIFHNVDNSFDNPVFPESLQVDKFDLQNNTYYFRCRYVYEYSVYDSATGTWGYRVVTFPYSDVAAIGKDAAGKLPDSLQESGTLKGELKNREDTGQPYFYFTCDIPESIKELNKKTKVWNEIDWKIGNDKWASEKGDTQIMTGSQELWNNIDFDPIDEGGWGEVNIKENTYYFRMRFVFQKPNGSFVYSSFSNVVEIGIQAFYQKASSWAEG
;
A
#
# COMPACT_ATOMS: atom_id res chain seq x y z
N MET A 1 -25.77 37.34 49.65
CA MET A 1 -24.77 36.27 49.80
C MET A 1 -24.60 35.43 48.52
N TYR A 2 -25.69 34.96 47.89
CA TYR A 2 -25.64 34.12 46.68
C TYR A 2 -24.84 34.69 45.49
N LYS A 3 -24.95 35.99 45.16
CA LYS A 3 -24.19 36.59 44.04
C LYS A 3 -22.66 36.52 44.20
N LYS A 4 -22.14 36.59 45.43
CA LYS A 4 -20.68 36.53 45.69
C LYS A 4 -20.14 35.11 45.57
N ILE A 5 -20.97 34.11 45.91
CA ILE A 5 -20.63 32.68 45.80
C ILE A 5 -20.61 32.26 44.32
N ILE A 6 -21.57 32.74 43.53
CA ILE A 6 -21.63 32.44 42.07
C ILE A 6 -20.42 33.05 41.35
N VAL A 7 -20.04 34.29 41.65
CA VAL A 7 -18.86 34.93 41.04
C VAL A 7 -17.57 34.20 41.42
N PHE A 8 -17.45 33.72 42.67
CA PHE A 8 -16.29 32.94 43.10
C PHE A 8 -16.19 31.61 42.35
N PHE A 9 -17.31 30.90 42.16
CA PHE A 9 -17.32 29.65 41.38
C PHE A 9 -17.00 29.85 39.89
N ILE A 10 -17.49 30.95 39.29
CA ILE A 10 -17.17 31.30 37.90
C ILE A 10 -15.68 31.63 37.75
N ILE A 11 -15.08 32.35 38.71
CA ILE A 11 -13.64 32.64 38.70
C ILE A 11 -12.82 31.36 38.90
N CYS A 12 -13.23 30.45 39.79
CA CYS A 12 -12.56 29.16 39.96
C CYS A 12 -12.66 28.26 38.70
N MET A 13 -13.81 28.25 38.01
CA MET A 13 -13.95 27.55 36.73
C MET A 13 -13.08 28.18 35.63
N LEU A 14 -13.04 29.51 35.54
CA LEU A 14 -12.19 30.22 34.58
C LEU A 14 -10.69 30.04 34.88
N LEU A 15 -10.29 29.81 36.12
CA LEU A 15 -8.91 29.50 36.48
C LEU A 15 -8.51 28.07 36.09
N THR A 16 -9.47 27.14 35.98
CA THR A 16 -9.21 25.77 35.46
C THR A 16 -9.11 25.71 33.93
N THR A 17 -9.63 26.69 33.19
CA THR A 17 -9.47 26.77 31.73
C THR A 17 -8.10 27.29 31.28
N PHE A 18 -7.25 27.73 32.22
CA PHE A 18 -5.85 28.14 31.97
C PHE A 18 -4.84 27.10 32.49
N LEU A 19 -5.23 25.85 32.64
CA LEU A 19 -4.21 24.80 32.69
C LEU A 19 -3.57 24.76 31.30
N PRO A 20 -2.26 25.01 31.14
CA PRO A 20 -1.61 24.68 29.89
C PRO A 20 -1.94 23.22 29.62
N ALA A 21 -2.56 22.95 28.47
CA ALA A 21 -2.57 21.61 27.93
C ALA A 21 -1.11 21.28 27.69
N TYR A 22 -0.47 20.67 28.69
CA TYR A 22 0.79 19.98 28.46
C TYR A 22 0.43 18.94 27.43
N ALA A 23 0.88 19.15 26.19
CA ALA A 23 1.04 18.05 25.26
C ALA A 23 1.85 17.02 26.05
N GLN A 24 1.20 15.94 26.45
CA GLN A 24 1.89 14.79 27.01
C GLN A 24 2.97 14.47 25.99
N GLU A 25 4.25 14.54 26.38
CA GLU A 25 5.35 14.14 25.50
C GLU A 25 5.02 12.71 25.06
N GLU A 26 4.52 12.58 23.84
CA GLU A 26 4.22 11.27 23.30
C GLU A 26 5.54 10.54 23.19
N GLU A 27 5.60 9.37 23.80
CA GLU A 27 6.80 8.54 23.71
C GLU A 27 7.08 8.28 22.23
N ILE A 28 8.27 8.66 21.78
CA ILE A 28 8.72 8.43 20.41
C ILE A 28 9.23 6.99 20.36
N PRO A 29 8.54 6.09 19.63
CA PRO A 29 8.90 4.69 19.63
C PRO A 29 10.26 4.50 18.97
N ASP A 30 11.08 3.62 19.52
CA ASP A 30 12.29 3.16 18.86
C ASP A 30 11.91 2.23 17.70
N LEU A 31 12.12 2.68 16.46
CA LEU A 31 11.80 1.93 15.25
C LEU A 31 13.05 1.24 14.71
N GLU A 32 12.87 -0.02 14.36
CA GLU A 32 13.83 -0.77 13.56
C GLU A 32 13.92 -0.21 12.12
N LYS A 33 15.04 -0.48 11.44
CA LYS A 33 15.14 -0.19 10.01
C LYS A 33 14.05 -0.96 9.24
N PRO A 34 13.64 -0.49 8.04
CA PRO A 34 12.68 -1.23 7.24
C PRO A 34 13.09 -2.69 6.96
N ALA A 35 12.12 -3.60 7.01
CA ALA A 35 12.38 -5.05 7.00
C ALA A 35 12.94 -5.54 5.65
N SER A 36 12.47 -4.96 4.55
CA SER A 36 12.99 -5.20 3.21
C SER A 36 12.81 -3.95 2.36
N PHE A 37 13.85 -3.57 1.63
CA PHE A 37 13.82 -2.47 0.68
C PHE A 37 14.47 -2.89 -0.63
N THR A 38 13.72 -2.76 -1.72
CA THR A 38 14.13 -3.23 -3.04
C THR A 38 13.75 -2.21 -4.12
N VAL A 39 14.38 -2.32 -5.28
CA VAL A 39 14.04 -1.53 -6.46
C VAL A 39 13.83 -2.47 -7.64
N ARG A 40 12.75 -2.24 -8.40
CA ARG A 40 12.38 -3.01 -9.60
C ARG A 40 11.95 -2.07 -10.73
N THR A 41 11.97 -2.53 -11.98
CA THR A 41 11.35 -1.81 -13.09
C THR A 41 9.87 -2.16 -13.22
N ASN A 42 9.03 -1.19 -13.58
CA ASN A 42 7.68 -1.47 -14.07
C ASN A 42 7.67 -1.77 -15.59
N GLU A 43 6.50 -2.04 -16.14
CA GLU A 43 6.26 -2.30 -17.56
C GLU A 43 6.55 -1.11 -18.50
N TYR A 44 6.63 0.11 -17.95
CA TYR A 44 6.96 1.34 -18.67
C TYR A 44 8.45 1.70 -18.61
N GLY A 45 9.24 0.96 -17.82
CA GLY A 45 10.67 1.21 -17.61
C GLY A 45 10.96 2.22 -16.49
N ASP A 46 9.95 2.65 -15.74
CA ASP A 46 10.15 3.44 -14.52
C ASP A 46 10.65 2.55 -13.38
N LEU A 47 11.19 3.18 -12.34
CA LEU A 47 11.64 2.48 -11.14
C LEU A 47 10.54 2.47 -10.08
N MET A 48 10.35 1.33 -9.45
CA MET A 48 9.46 1.15 -8.31
C MET A 48 10.29 0.79 -7.09
N LEU A 49 10.27 1.65 -6.08
CA LEU A 49 10.87 1.41 -4.78
C LEU A 49 9.86 0.65 -3.93
N ARG A 50 10.17 -0.60 -3.60
CA ARG A 50 9.30 -1.46 -2.81
C ARG A 50 9.81 -1.54 -1.39
N LEU A 51 8.98 -1.10 -0.45
CA LEU A 51 9.24 -1.12 0.98
C LEU A 51 8.32 -2.12 1.67
N THR A 52 8.87 -2.92 2.57
CA THR A 52 8.12 -3.86 3.41
C THR A 52 8.27 -3.49 4.88
N HIS A 53 7.14 -3.35 5.56
CA HIS A 53 7.08 -3.10 6.99
C HIS A 53 7.01 -4.42 7.78
N SER A 54 7.58 -4.45 8.98
CA SER A 54 7.26 -5.51 9.94
C SER A 54 5.86 -5.29 10.51
N ASP A 55 5.25 -6.34 11.07
CA ASP A 55 3.93 -6.25 11.70
C ASP A 55 3.90 -5.20 12.82
N ARG A 56 5.01 -5.05 13.55
CA ARG A 56 5.16 -4.03 14.59
C ARG A 56 5.09 -2.62 14.00
N ILE A 57 5.77 -2.36 12.88
CA ILE A 57 5.71 -1.06 12.22
C ILE A 57 4.30 -0.81 11.68
N MET A 58 3.65 -1.81 11.08
CA MET A 58 2.27 -1.66 10.59
C MET A 58 1.29 -1.31 11.70
N GLN A 59 1.40 -1.93 12.87
CA GLN A 59 0.58 -1.57 14.03
C GLN A 59 0.76 -0.11 14.40
N LEU A 60 2.01 0.38 14.45
CA LEU A 60 2.29 1.78 14.75
C LEU A 60 1.76 2.74 13.67
N ILE A 61 1.83 2.36 12.40
CA ILE A 61 1.24 3.13 11.29
C ILE A 61 -0.28 3.24 11.46
N ILE A 62 -0.96 2.14 11.81
CA ILE A 62 -2.41 2.12 12.02
C ILE A 62 -2.82 2.93 13.26
N GLU A 63 -2.05 2.84 14.34
CA GLU A 63 -2.36 3.49 15.61
C GLU A 63 -2.12 5.00 15.58
N ARG A 64 -1.08 5.45 14.88
CA ARG A 64 -0.65 6.85 14.88
C ARG A 64 -0.86 7.59 13.56
N GLY A 65 -0.67 6.94 12.41
CA GLY A 65 -0.77 7.55 11.09
C GLY A 65 0.35 8.55 10.71
N ASP A 66 1.12 9.02 11.69
CA ASP A 66 2.02 10.18 11.55
C ASP A 66 3.46 9.84 11.13
N PHE A 67 3.72 8.61 10.75
CA PHE A 67 5.06 8.22 10.27
C PHE A 67 5.25 8.58 8.81
N LEU A 68 6.47 9.02 8.50
CA LEU A 68 6.91 9.29 7.15
C LEU A 68 8.05 8.33 6.77
N CYS A 69 8.24 8.12 5.48
CA CYS A 69 9.41 7.45 4.93
C CYS A 69 10.20 8.43 4.06
N GLU A 70 11.47 8.59 4.40
CA GLU A 70 12.44 9.41 3.67
C GLU A 70 13.28 8.51 2.76
N PHE A 71 13.35 8.84 1.47
CA PHE A 71 14.15 8.17 0.46
C PHE A 71 15.37 9.02 0.10
N ASP A 72 16.48 8.35 -0.15
CA ASP A 72 17.71 8.98 -0.61
C ASP A 72 18.34 8.11 -1.68
N TRP A 73 19.06 8.73 -2.61
CA TRP A 73 19.60 8.06 -3.78
C TRP A 73 21.01 8.53 -4.12
N LYS A 74 21.72 7.69 -4.87
CA LYS A 74 22.95 8.07 -5.57
C LYS A 74 23.07 7.31 -6.88
N VAL A 75 23.88 7.85 -7.79
CA VAL A 75 24.18 7.23 -9.09
C VAL A 75 25.65 6.85 -9.12
N ASN A 76 25.94 5.59 -9.45
CA ASN A 76 27.28 5.00 -9.45
C ASN A 76 28.00 5.25 -8.11
N ASP A 77 29.27 5.66 -8.17
CA ASP A 77 30.10 6.01 -7.01
C ASP A 77 29.92 7.46 -6.55
N GLY A 78 28.86 8.15 -7.00
CA GLY A 78 28.53 9.51 -6.58
C GLY A 78 28.11 9.60 -5.10
N PRO A 79 28.00 10.83 -4.57
CA PRO A 79 27.47 11.05 -3.23
C PRO A 79 25.97 10.73 -3.17
N TRP A 80 25.49 10.43 -1.96
CA TRP A 80 24.07 10.49 -1.64
C TRP A 80 23.53 11.90 -1.88
N LYS A 81 22.27 12.01 -2.35
CA LYS A 81 21.66 13.32 -2.64
C LYS A 81 21.55 14.16 -1.38
N PHE A 82 21.15 13.53 -0.28
CA PHE A 82 20.95 14.22 1.00
C PHE A 82 22.03 13.83 2.02
N ASP A 83 22.54 14.82 2.74
CA ASP A 83 23.36 14.67 3.95
C ASP A 83 22.67 15.34 5.14
N ASN A 84 21.34 15.24 5.18
CA ASN A 84 20.51 15.96 6.14
C ASN A 84 20.78 15.48 7.56
N LYS A 85 21.24 16.41 8.39
CA LYS A 85 21.32 16.27 9.84
C LYS A 85 20.16 17.02 10.43
N TRP A 86 19.14 16.28 10.84
CA TRP A 86 17.93 16.78 11.46
C TRP A 86 18.15 17.15 12.94
N ASP A 87 19.26 17.84 13.22
CA ASP A 87 19.69 18.24 14.54
C ASP A 87 19.13 19.64 14.86
N GLY A 88 17.99 19.73 15.56
CA GLY A 88 17.48 21.01 16.08
C GLY A 88 15.99 21.24 15.88
N ILE A 89 15.60 22.52 15.87
CA ILE A 89 14.23 22.99 15.62
C ILE A 89 14.24 23.71 14.27
N TYR A 90 13.31 23.34 13.39
CA TYR A 90 13.19 23.85 12.03
C TYR A 90 11.94 24.69 11.88
N GLU A 91 12.00 25.76 11.09
CA GLU A 91 10.82 26.62 10.84
C GLU A 91 9.84 25.98 9.85
N THR A 92 10.35 25.22 8.89
CA THR A 92 9.57 24.53 7.85
C THR A 92 9.54 23.03 8.11
N GLY A 93 8.40 22.39 7.82
CA GLY A 93 8.27 20.94 7.92
C GLY A 93 8.98 20.18 6.79
N LEU A 94 9.07 18.85 6.92
CA LEU A 94 9.78 17.97 5.99
C LEU A 94 9.24 18.06 4.56
N TYR A 95 7.91 18.09 4.37
CA TYR A 95 7.33 18.20 3.04
C TYR A 95 7.75 19.49 2.33
N GLU A 96 7.70 20.63 3.02
CA GLU A 96 8.10 21.93 2.47
C GLU A 96 9.61 21.99 2.19
N TYR A 97 10.42 21.39 3.07
CA TYR A 97 11.85 21.26 2.85
C TYR A 97 12.15 20.47 1.56
N TYR A 98 11.55 19.29 1.39
CA TYR A 98 11.80 18.44 0.23
C TYR A 98 11.23 19.03 -1.06
N ASP A 99 10.09 19.71 -1.00
CA ASP A 99 9.51 20.44 -2.13
C ASP A 99 10.43 21.59 -2.58
N SER A 100 10.96 22.37 -1.64
CA SER A 100 11.90 23.47 -1.92
C SER A 100 13.23 23.02 -2.53
N ASN A 101 13.53 21.71 -2.48
CA ASN A 101 14.73 21.09 -3.05
C ASN A 101 14.44 20.29 -4.33
N ASP A 102 13.26 20.50 -4.95
CA ASP A 102 12.78 19.76 -6.13
C ASP A 102 12.83 18.24 -5.92
N ALA A 103 12.45 17.80 -4.72
CA ALA A 103 12.54 16.40 -4.29
C ALA A 103 11.37 15.97 -3.39
N SER A 104 10.17 16.52 -3.61
CA SER A 104 8.96 16.15 -2.85
C SER A 104 8.65 14.66 -2.88
N TRP A 105 9.04 13.94 -3.94
CA TRP A 105 8.91 12.48 -4.04
C TRP A 105 9.73 11.71 -2.99
N ALA A 106 10.78 12.33 -2.44
CA ALA A 106 11.72 11.70 -1.52
C ALA A 106 11.17 11.61 -0.09
N ILE A 107 9.97 12.12 0.17
CA ILE A 107 9.28 12.01 1.45
C ILE A 107 7.83 11.58 1.22
N ILE A 108 7.37 10.56 1.95
CA ILE A 108 5.99 10.08 1.84
C ILE A 108 5.41 9.75 3.21
N GLY A 109 4.14 10.11 3.44
CA GLY A 109 3.38 9.65 4.60
C GLY A 109 2.91 8.23 4.38
N ILE A 110 3.28 7.32 5.28
CA ILE A 110 2.96 5.89 5.15
C ILE A 110 1.64 5.51 5.86
N GLY A 111 1.00 6.44 6.59
CA GLY A 111 -0.31 6.21 7.23
C GLY A 111 -1.47 5.95 6.27
N ASN A 112 -1.48 6.61 5.11
CA ASN A 112 -2.63 6.66 4.20
C ASN A 112 -2.40 5.96 2.87
N ILE A 113 -1.38 5.11 2.77
CA ILE A 113 -1.08 4.37 1.54
C ILE A 113 -1.59 2.94 1.64
N PHE A 114 -1.97 2.39 0.50
CA PHE A 114 -2.33 0.98 0.41
C PHE A 114 -1.08 0.12 0.61
N HIS A 115 -1.18 -0.84 1.53
CA HIS A 115 -0.19 -1.89 1.72
C HIS A 115 -0.80 -3.21 1.28
N ASN A 116 -0.06 -3.99 0.49
CA ASN A 116 -0.47 -5.33 0.12
C ASN A 116 -0.28 -6.31 1.29
N VAL A 117 -0.57 -7.59 1.00
CA VAL A 117 -0.64 -8.67 1.98
C VAL A 117 0.67 -8.99 2.68
N ASP A 118 1.80 -8.53 2.14
CA ASP A 118 3.11 -8.64 2.78
C ASP A 118 3.52 -7.30 3.44
N ASN A 119 2.55 -6.48 3.87
CA ASN A 119 2.77 -5.14 4.45
C ASN A 119 3.69 -4.26 3.60
N SER A 120 3.57 -4.40 2.28
CA SER A 120 4.47 -3.75 1.33
C SER A 120 3.73 -2.76 0.46
N PHE A 121 4.40 -1.66 0.12
CA PHE A 121 3.93 -0.72 -0.88
C PHE A 121 5.03 -0.41 -1.89
N ASP A 122 4.62 0.17 -3.01
CA ASP A 122 5.48 0.56 -4.11
C ASP A 122 5.42 2.09 -4.27
N ASN A 123 6.57 2.75 -4.22
CA ASN A 123 6.73 4.17 -4.54
C ASN A 123 7.34 4.33 -5.95
N PRO A 124 6.64 4.95 -6.91
CA PRO A 124 7.20 5.19 -8.23
C PRO A 124 8.30 6.26 -8.19
N VAL A 125 9.34 6.06 -8.98
CA VAL A 125 10.44 7.01 -9.20
C VAL A 125 10.57 7.21 -10.69
N PHE A 126 10.40 8.47 -11.11
CA PHE A 126 10.49 8.89 -12.50
C PHE A 126 11.89 9.47 -12.80
N PRO A 127 12.31 9.55 -14.07
CA PRO A 127 13.58 10.18 -14.42
C PRO A 127 13.76 11.58 -13.81
N GLU A 128 12.70 12.39 -13.82
CA GLU A 128 12.66 13.73 -13.25
C GLU A 128 12.88 13.72 -11.73
N SER A 129 12.42 12.68 -11.03
CA SER A 129 12.66 12.49 -9.59
C SER A 129 14.15 12.49 -9.28
N LEU A 130 14.96 11.89 -10.16
CA LEU A 130 16.42 11.82 -10.00
C LEU A 130 17.16 12.91 -10.77
N GLN A 131 16.43 13.85 -11.38
CA GLN A 131 16.97 14.94 -12.18
C GLN A 131 17.80 14.44 -13.37
N VAL A 132 17.30 13.39 -14.05
CA VAL A 132 17.88 12.80 -15.27
C VAL A 132 16.85 12.75 -16.39
N ASP A 133 17.29 12.83 -17.64
CA ASP A 133 16.38 12.78 -18.81
C ASP A 133 15.69 11.41 -18.98
N LYS A 134 16.40 10.33 -18.62
CA LYS A 134 15.92 8.95 -18.68
C LYS A 134 16.76 8.05 -17.78
N PHE A 135 16.20 6.92 -17.37
CA PHE A 135 16.99 5.87 -16.73
C PHE A 135 17.90 5.18 -17.75
N ASP A 136 19.21 5.17 -17.49
CA ASP A 136 20.20 4.43 -18.27
C ASP A 136 20.74 3.26 -17.43
N LEU A 137 19.96 2.19 -17.38
CA LEU A 137 20.31 0.97 -16.66
C LEU A 137 21.46 0.18 -17.32
N GLN A 138 21.92 0.56 -18.53
CA GLN A 138 23.05 -0.10 -19.20
C GLN A 138 24.39 0.48 -18.77
N ASN A 139 24.44 1.80 -18.53
CA ASN A 139 25.68 2.49 -18.18
C ASN A 139 25.75 2.92 -16.71
N ASN A 140 24.62 2.99 -16.01
CA ASN A 140 24.56 3.43 -14.63
C ASN A 140 23.99 2.36 -13.70
N THR A 141 24.41 2.45 -12.43
CA THR A 141 23.73 1.81 -11.31
C THR A 141 23.13 2.88 -10.42
N TYR A 142 21.83 2.79 -10.16
CA TYR A 142 21.09 3.64 -9.25
C TYR A 142 20.99 2.92 -7.92
N TYR A 143 21.38 3.59 -6.85
CA TYR A 143 21.33 3.08 -5.49
C TYR A 143 20.32 3.90 -4.69
N PHE A 144 19.56 3.21 -3.86
CA PHE A 144 18.54 3.80 -3.01
C PHE A 144 18.71 3.31 -1.58
N ARG A 145 18.36 4.16 -0.63
CA ARG A 145 18.13 3.78 0.77
C ARG A 145 16.90 4.52 1.26
N CYS A 146 16.26 3.99 2.28
CA CYS A 146 15.16 4.69 2.94
C CYS A 146 15.25 4.56 4.45
N ARG A 147 14.57 5.43 5.18
CA ARG A 147 14.40 5.33 6.63
C ARG A 147 13.03 5.84 7.04
N TYR A 148 12.55 5.40 8.19
CA TYR A 148 11.43 6.07 8.82
C TYR A 148 11.91 7.42 9.37
N VAL A 149 11.02 8.41 9.33
CA VAL A 149 11.19 9.68 10.03
C VAL A 149 9.87 10.07 10.70
N TYR A 150 9.98 10.74 11.84
CA TYR A 150 8.84 11.24 12.60
C TYR A 150 9.04 12.73 12.85
N GLU A 151 8.07 13.54 12.43
CA GLU A 151 8.05 14.98 12.62
C GLU A 151 6.99 15.36 13.65
N TYR A 152 7.33 16.28 14.55
CA TYR A 152 6.37 16.83 15.50
C TYR A 152 6.64 18.30 15.78
N SER A 153 5.57 19.04 16.01
CA SER A 153 5.63 20.47 16.36
C SER A 153 6.18 20.66 17.76
N VAL A 154 7.10 21.60 17.92
CA VAL A 154 7.68 22.00 19.21
C VAL A 154 7.65 23.52 19.34
N TYR A 155 7.35 24.01 20.54
CA TYR A 155 7.46 25.42 20.85
C TYR A 155 8.89 25.72 21.36
N ASP A 156 9.62 26.59 20.65
CA ASP A 156 10.91 27.07 21.10
C ASP A 156 10.73 28.28 22.02
N SER A 157 10.94 28.06 23.32
CA SER A 157 10.86 29.12 24.32
C SER A 157 11.96 30.18 24.19
N ALA A 158 13.08 29.89 23.51
CA ALA A 158 14.16 30.85 23.31
C ALA A 158 13.81 31.88 22.24
N THR A 159 13.11 31.49 21.18
CA THR A 159 12.70 32.36 20.06
C THR A 159 11.24 32.83 20.19
N GLY A 160 10.43 32.15 21.00
CA GLY A 160 9.00 32.43 21.14
C GLY A 160 8.17 32.00 19.93
N THR A 161 8.68 31.05 19.13
CA THR A 161 8.04 30.58 17.90
C THR A 161 7.80 29.07 17.93
N TRP A 162 6.82 28.62 17.15
CA TRP A 162 6.65 27.20 16.86
C TRP A 162 7.60 26.80 15.74
N GLY A 163 8.09 25.57 15.82
CA GLY A 163 8.84 24.92 14.75
C GLY A 163 8.66 23.40 14.82
N TYR A 164 9.51 22.67 14.12
CA TYR A 164 9.43 21.24 13.95
C TYR A 164 10.70 20.57 14.46
N ARG A 165 10.54 19.44 15.15
CA ARG A 165 11.63 18.48 15.43
C ARG A 165 11.40 17.25 14.60
N VAL A 166 12.50 16.67 14.13
CA VAL A 166 12.49 15.46 13.32
C VAL A 166 13.34 14.41 14.00
N VAL A 167 12.77 13.23 14.20
CA VAL A 167 13.48 12.03 14.64
C VAL A 167 13.69 11.13 13.44
N THR A 168 14.94 10.72 13.23
CA THR A 168 15.28 9.78 12.16
C THR A 168 15.70 8.44 12.69
N PHE A 169 15.23 7.40 12.02
CA PHE A 169 15.55 6.01 12.33
C PHE A 169 16.66 5.48 11.42
N PRO A 170 17.25 4.30 11.71
CA PRO A 170 18.31 3.74 10.89
C PRO A 170 17.87 3.53 9.43
N TYR A 171 18.81 3.72 8.50
CA TYR A 171 18.58 3.41 7.09
C TYR A 171 18.37 1.91 6.86
N SER A 172 17.56 1.61 5.84
CA SER A 172 17.45 0.30 5.22
C SER A 172 18.79 -0.18 4.68
N ASP A 173 18.85 -1.47 4.32
CA ASP A 173 19.90 -1.92 3.41
C ASP A 173 19.77 -1.21 2.05
N VAL A 174 20.89 -1.07 1.34
CA VAL A 174 20.93 -0.36 0.06
C VAL A 174 20.31 -1.23 -1.03
N ALA A 175 19.28 -0.70 -1.69
CA ALA A 175 18.71 -1.27 -2.89
C ALA A 175 19.45 -0.74 -4.13
N ALA A 176 19.65 -1.57 -5.15
CA ALA A 176 20.37 -1.16 -6.36
C ALA A 176 19.77 -1.76 -7.63
N ILE A 177 19.77 -0.99 -8.71
CA ILE A 177 19.35 -1.42 -10.06
C ILE A 177 20.23 -0.76 -11.11
N GLY A 178 20.59 -1.47 -12.18
CA GLY A 178 21.54 -0.97 -13.18
C GLY A 178 22.05 -2.05 -14.11
N LYS A 179 23.37 -2.04 -14.38
CA LYS A 179 24.06 -2.84 -15.42
C LYS A 179 23.69 -4.33 -15.48
N ASP A 180 23.21 -4.90 -14.37
CA ASP A 180 22.85 -6.32 -14.24
C ASP A 180 21.34 -6.59 -14.08
N ALA A 181 20.48 -5.57 -14.20
CA ALA A 181 19.05 -5.65 -13.85
C ALA A 181 18.19 -6.42 -14.87
N ALA A 182 18.53 -6.38 -16.16
CA ALA A 182 17.65 -6.83 -17.23
C ALA A 182 17.64 -8.35 -17.48
N GLY A 183 18.50 -9.13 -16.83
CA GLY A 183 18.84 -10.50 -17.28
C GLY A 183 18.31 -11.70 -16.48
N LYS A 184 17.46 -11.52 -15.46
CA LYS A 184 17.19 -12.59 -14.47
C LYS A 184 15.72 -12.91 -14.18
N LEU A 185 14.77 -12.48 -15.01
CA LEU A 185 13.38 -12.91 -14.84
C LEU A 185 13.16 -14.29 -15.50
N PRO A 186 12.40 -15.20 -14.86
CA PRO A 186 12.17 -16.54 -15.39
C PRO A 186 11.34 -16.50 -16.68
N ASP A 187 11.48 -17.52 -17.53
CA ASP A 187 10.65 -17.66 -18.74
C ASP A 187 9.32 -18.38 -18.47
N SER A 188 9.18 -19.01 -17.30
CA SER A 188 7.98 -19.73 -16.89
C SER A 188 7.81 -19.69 -15.37
N LEU A 189 6.57 -19.74 -14.90
CA LEU A 189 6.22 -20.01 -13.51
C LEU A 189 5.70 -21.44 -13.41
N GLN A 190 6.25 -22.24 -12.50
CA GLN A 190 5.78 -23.63 -12.32
C GLN A 190 4.71 -23.73 -11.22
N GLU A 191 4.61 -22.69 -10.38
CA GLU A 191 3.82 -22.71 -9.17
C GLU A 191 2.41 -22.20 -9.39
N SER A 192 1.40 -23.01 -9.05
CA SER A 192 -0.01 -22.65 -9.21
C SER A 192 -0.67 -22.08 -7.94
N GLY A 193 -0.02 -22.25 -6.79
CA GLY A 193 -0.65 -22.03 -5.48
C GLY A 193 -1.83 -22.98 -5.24
N THR A 194 -2.57 -22.72 -4.16
CA THR A 194 -3.84 -23.40 -3.83
C THR A 194 -4.91 -22.36 -3.63
N LEU A 195 -6.04 -22.50 -4.32
CA LEU A 195 -7.21 -21.63 -4.14
C LEU A 195 -8.24 -22.31 -3.24
N LYS A 196 -8.75 -21.56 -2.26
CA LYS A 196 -9.89 -21.94 -1.43
C LYS A 196 -10.96 -20.87 -1.61
N GLY A 197 -12.22 -21.28 -1.67
CA GLY A 197 -13.34 -20.35 -1.78
C GLY A 197 -14.55 -20.82 -1.00
N GLU A 198 -15.30 -19.87 -0.49
CA GLU A 198 -16.55 -20.10 0.22
C GLU A 198 -17.58 -19.04 -0.16
N LEU A 199 -18.86 -19.41 -0.08
CA LEU A 199 -19.97 -18.48 -0.22
C LEU A 199 -20.26 -17.86 1.14
N LYS A 200 -20.27 -16.53 1.21
CA LYS A 200 -20.64 -15.75 2.40
C LYS A 200 -21.80 -14.84 2.09
N ASN A 201 -22.43 -14.30 3.13
CA ASN A 201 -23.45 -13.27 3.01
C ASN A 201 -22.96 -11.99 3.70
N ARG A 202 -23.20 -10.83 3.08
CA ARG A 202 -22.92 -9.55 3.72
C ARG A 202 -23.84 -9.38 4.93
N GLU A 203 -23.31 -8.92 6.06
CA GLU A 203 -24.07 -8.85 7.32
C GLU A 203 -25.24 -7.85 7.27
N ASP A 204 -25.10 -6.81 6.45
CA ASP A 204 -26.04 -5.70 6.32
C ASP A 204 -27.20 -5.98 5.36
N THR A 205 -26.93 -6.63 4.22
CA THR A 205 -27.89 -6.86 3.14
C THR A 205 -28.34 -8.32 3.03
N GLY A 206 -27.57 -9.26 3.58
CA GLY A 206 -27.72 -10.68 3.32
C GLY A 206 -27.28 -11.10 1.90
N GLN A 207 -26.76 -10.18 1.09
CA GLN A 207 -26.34 -10.46 -0.29
C GLN A 207 -25.19 -11.47 -0.30
N PRO A 208 -25.27 -12.53 -1.11
CA PRO A 208 -24.21 -13.50 -1.23
C PRO A 208 -22.99 -12.90 -1.96
N TYR A 209 -21.80 -13.24 -1.49
CA TYR A 209 -20.53 -12.95 -2.15
C TYR A 209 -19.57 -14.14 -2.04
N PHE A 210 -18.67 -14.27 -3.02
CA PHE A 210 -17.60 -15.25 -2.96
C PHE A 210 -16.44 -14.67 -2.18
N TYR A 211 -15.94 -15.42 -1.20
CA TYR A 211 -14.72 -15.10 -0.48
C TYR A 211 -13.65 -16.11 -0.81
N PHE A 212 -12.54 -15.65 -1.38
CA PHE A 212 -11.42 -16.50 -1.73
C PHE A 212 -10.23 -16.24 -0.82
N THR A 213 -9.47 -17.32 -0.57
CA THR A 213 -8.13 -17.25 0.01
C THR A 213 -7.18 -18.10 -0.81
N CYS A 214 -5.90 -17.76 -0.82
CA CYS A 214 -4.90 -18.56 -1.50
C CYS A 214 -3.56 -18.61 -0.76
N ASP A 215 -2.88 -19.75 -0.91
CA ASP A 215 -1.51 -19.91 -0.44
C ASP A 215 -0.56 -19.37 -1.53
N ILE A 216 0.26 -18.38 -1.17
CA ILE A 216 1.27 -17.78 -2.05
C ILE A 216 2.62 -18.50 -1.82
N PRO A 217 3.17 -19.21 -2.83
CA PRO A 217 4.47 -19.85 -2.73
C PRO A 217 5.60 -18.85 -2.45
N GLU A 218 6.60 -19.24 -1.66
CA GLU A 218 7.73 -18.35 -1.32
C GLU A 218 8.51 -17.89 -2.55
N SER A 219 8.65 -18.73 -3.58
CA SER A 219 9.28 -18.36 -4.84
C SER A 219 8.54 -17.23 -5.57
N ILE A 220 7.21 -17.17 -5.45
CA ILE A 220 6.39 -16.09 -5.99
C ILE A 220 6.61 -14.80 -5.19
N LYS A 221 6.72 -14.88 -3.85
CA LYS A 221 7.05 -13.71 -3.02
C LYS A 221 8.43 -13.16 -3.34
N GLU A 222 9.43 -14.02 -3.46
CA GLU A 222 10.79 -13.65 -3.85
C GLU A 222 10.87 -13.07 -5.27
N LEU A 223 10.05 -13.58 -6.19
CA LEU A 223 9.92 -12.99 -7.52
C LEU A 223 9.24 -11.63 -7.45
N ASN A 224 8.21 -11.46 -6.62
CA ASN A 224 7.51 -10.20 -6.43
C ASN A 224 8.46 -9.10 -5.89
N LYS A 225 9.54 -9.44 -5.19
CA LYS A 225 10.58 -8.46 -4.81
C LYS A 225 11.39 -7.93 -6.01
N LYS A 226 11.40 -8.65 -7.14
CA LYS A 226 12.21 -8.35 -8.34
C LYS A 226 11.41 -7.80 -9.51
N THR A 227 10.13 -8.16 -9.60
CA THR A 227 9.18 -7.71 -10.62
C THR A 227 7.77 -7.74 -10.07
N LYS A 228 6.86 -6.94 -10.61
CA LYS A 228 5.44 -6.98 -10.21
C LYS A 228 4.81 -8.32 -10.58
N VAL A 229 4.36 -9.06 -9.57
CA VAL A 229 3.60 -10.30 -9.72
C VAL A 229 2.22 -10.10 -9.11
N TRP A 230 1.20 -10.57 -9.81
CA TRP A 230 -0.18 -10.60 -9.31
C TRP A 230 -0.80 -11.98 -9.53
N ASN A 231 -1.92 -12.23 -8.87
CA ASN A 231 -2.75 -13.39 -9.11
C ASN A 231 -4.12 -12.96 -9.66
N GLU A 232 -4.67 -13.83 -10.50
CA GLU A 232 -5.97 -13.66 -11.11
C GLU A 232 -6.78 -14.95 -11.01
N ILE A 233 -8.09 -14.82 -10.80
CA ILE A 233 -9.05 -15.92 -10.81
C ILE A 233 -9.75 -15.96 -12.16
N ASP A 234 -9.59 -17.09 -12.83
CA ASP A 234 -10.36 -17.49 -14.00
C ASP A 234 -11.63 -18.22 -13.53
N TRP A 235 -12.76 -17.95 -14.20
CA TRP A 235 -14.07 -18.38 -13.75
C TRP A 235 -14.92 -18.92 -14.90
N LYS A 236 -15.89 -19.78 -14.58
CA LYS A 236 -16.97 -20.20 -15.49
C LYS A 236 -18.23 -20.56 -14.72
N ILE A 237 -19.37 -20.51 -15.41
CA ILE A 237 -20.68 -20.90 -14.86
C ILE A 237 -21.13 -22.20 -15.51
N GLY A 238 -21.46 -23.20 -14.70
CA GLY A 238 -21.88 -24.52 -15.17
C GLY A 238 -20.87 -25.12 -16.15
N ASN A 239 -21.36 -25.45 -17.35
CA ASN A 239 -20.58 -26.05 -18.43
C ASN A 239 -20.11 -25.03 -19.49
N ASP A 240 -20.15 -23.72 -19.19
CA ASP A 240 -19.61 -22.70 -20.09
C ASP A 240 -18.07 -22.80 -20.20
N LYS A 241 -17.50 -22.09 -21.18
CA LYS A 241 -16.05 -21.89 -21.30
C LYS A 241 -15.53 -21.05 -20.14
N TRP A 242 -14.23 -21.19 -19.85
CA TRP A 242 -13.55 -20.31 -18.91
C TRP A 242 -13.50 -18.87 -19.43
N ALA A 243 -13.53 -17.89 -18.53
CA ALA A 243 -13.41 -16.47 -18.88
C ALA A 243 -12.19 -16.22 -19.77
N SER A 244 -11.05 -16.81 -19.41
CA SER A 244 -9.81 -16.74 -20.20
C SER A 244 -9.92 -17.33 -21.62
N GLU A 245 -10.80 -18.30 -21.84
CA GLU A 245 -11.06 -18.91 -23.15
C GLU A 245 -12.07 -18.12 -23.99
N LYS A 246 -12.87 -17.27 -23.35
CA LYS A 246 -13.83 -16.37 -23.99
C LYS A 246 -13.21 -15.00 -24.31
N GLY A 247 -12.08 -14.66 -23.69
CA GLY A 247 -11.52 -13.31 -23.72
C GLY A 247 -12.22 -12.36 -22.74
N ASP A 248 -12.98 -12.91 -21.78
CA ASP A 248 -13.59 -12.16 -20.69
C ASP A 248 -12.53 -11.79 -19.65
N THR A 249 -12.81 -10.79 -18.83
CA THR A 249 -11.92 -10.33 -17.77
C THR A 249 -11.82 -11.35 -16.62
N GLN A 250 -10.60 -11.70 -16.22
CA GLN A 250 -10.33 -12.47 -15.01
C GLN A 250 -10.46 -11.57 -13.78
N ILE A 251 -10.82 -12.16 -12.64
CA ILE A 251 -10.96 -11.42 -11.39
C ILE A 251 -9.56 -11.18 -10.82
N MET A 252 -9.21 -9.91 -10.59
CA MET A 252 -7.96 -9.48 -9.99
C MET A 252 -8.16 -8.15 -9.27
N THR A 253 -7.19 -7.75 -8.44
CA THR A 253 -7.19 -6.42 -7.83
C THR A 253 -6.99 -5.35 -8.90
N GLY A 254 -7.65 -4.19 -8.75
CA GLY A 254 -7.53 -3.10 -9.72
C GLY A 254 -6.11 -2.55 -9.88
N SER A 255 -5.28 -2.68 -8.85
CA SER A 255 -3.87 -2.31 -8.86
C SER A 255 -2.94 -3.41 -9.36
N GLN A 256 -3.44 -4.59 -9.74
CA GLN A 256 -2.64 -5.78 -10.11
C GLN A 256 -1.59 -6.10 -9.04
N GLU A 257 -2.01 -6.13 -7.78
CA GLU A 257 -1.18 -6.52 -6.65
C GLU A 257 -1.35 -7.99 -6.33
N LEU A 258 -0.32 -8.58 -5.74
CA LEU A 258 -0.38 -9.90 -5.14
C LEU A 258 -1.33 -9.87 -3.93
N TRP A 259 -2.27 -10.81 -3.89
CA TRP A 259 -3.27 -10.92 -2.81
C TRP A 259 -3.36 -12.36 -2.30
N ASN A 260 -3.68 -12.51 -1.00
CA ASN A 260 -3.91 -13.80 -0.34
C ASN A 260 -5.38 -14.02 0.01
N ASN A 261 -6.20 -12.97 -0.13
CA ASN A 261 -7.65 -13.02 -0.07
C ASN A 261 -8.25 -11.98 -1.02
N ILE A 262 -9.45 -12.25 -1.51
CA ILE A 262 -10.25 -11.34 -2.34
C ILE A 262 -11.72 -11.74 -2.22
N ASP A 263 -12.61 -10.75 -2.24
CA ASP A 263 -14.05 -10.94 -2.37
C ASP A 263 -14.53 -10.55 -3.78
N PHE A 264 -15.57 -11.24 -4.24
CA PHE A 264 -16.20 -10.96 -5.54
C PHE A 264 -17.68 -11.27 -5.51
N ASP A 265 -18.49 -10.40 -6.09
CA ASP A 265 -19.94 -10.57 -6.15
C ASP A 265 -20.34 -11.53 -7.30
N PRO A 266 -21.36 -12.37 -7.11
CA PRO A 266 -21.95 -13.16 -8.19
C PRO A 266 -22.49 -12.26 -9.31
N ILE A 267 -22.72 -12.84 -10.49
CA ILE A 267 -23.33 -12.09 -11.58
C ILE A 267 -24.72 -11.63 -11.17
N ASP A 268 -24.89 -10.31 -11.15
CA ASP A 268 -26.13 -9.61 -10.86
C ASP A 268 -26.82 -9.20 -12.18
N GLU A 269 -28.02 -9.71 -12.43
CA GLU A 269 -28.87 -9.34 -13.56
C GLU A 269 -29.89 -8.25 -13.18
N GLY A 270 -29.73 -7.63 -12.01
CA GLY A 270 -30.58 -6.58 -11.48
C GLY A 270 -30.43 -5.25 -12.24
N GLY A 271 -31.50 -4.46 -12.20
CA GLY A 271 -31.47 -3.08 -12.68
C GLY A 271 -30.86 -2.13 -11.65
N TRP A 272 -30.95 -0.82 -11.92
CA TRP A 272 -30.54 0.21 -10.96
C TRP A 272 -31.24 0.04 -9.61
N GLY A 273 -30.46 -0.20 -8.55
CA GLY A 273 -30.97 -0.37 -7.20
C GLY A 273 -31.59 -1.74 -6.90
N GLU A 274 -31.57 -2.67 -7.85
CA GLU A 274 -32.04 -4.04 -7.65
C GLU A 274 -30.87 -5.01 -7.69
N VAL A 275 -30.92 -6.05 -6.88
CA VAL A 275 -30.01 -7.19 -6.96
C VAL A 275 -30.83 -8.41 -7.36
N ASN A 276 -30.44 -9.08 -8.42
CA ASN A 276 -31.11 -10.25 -8.98
C ASN A 276 -30.05 -11.28 -9.43
N ILE A 277 -29.65 -12.12 -8.48
CA ILE A 277 -28.67 -13.18 -8.70
C ILE A 277 -29.41 -14.49 -8.96
N LYS A 278 -29.12 -15.12 -10.09
CA LYS A 278 -29.71 -16.42 -10.46
C LYS A 278 -28.98 -17.58 -9.78
N GLU A 279 -29.74 -18.62 -9.46
CA GLU A 279 -29.19 -19.91 -9.04
C GLU A 279 -28.26 -20.46 -10.13
N ASN A 280 -27.02 -20.79 -9.75
CA ASN A 280 -25.98 -21.24 -10.65
C ASN A 280 -24.88 -21.99 -9.89
N THR A 281 -24.06 -22.74 -10.60
CA THR A 281 -22.80 -23.28 -10.07
C THR A 281 -21.64 -22.57 -10.72
N TYR A 282 -20.78 -21.97 -9.90
CA TYR A 282 -19.57 -21.30 -10.34
C TYR A 282 -18.35 -22.18 -10.12
N TYR A 283 -17.41 -22.12 -11.06
CA TYR A 283 -16.12 -22.78 -10.97
C TYR A 283 -15.03 -21.74 -11.07
N PHE A 284 -14.02 -21.86 -10.22
CA PHE A 284 -12.91 -20.90 -10.12
C PHE A 284 -11.58 -21.63 -10.12
N ARG A 285 -10.57 -21.04 -10.75
CA ARG A 285 -9.17 -21.46 -10.67
C ARG A 285 -8.27 -20.23 -10.73
N MET A 286 -7.14 -20.26 -10.05
CA MET A 286 -6.22 -19.13 -9.95
C MET A 286 -4.93 -19.40 -10.71
N ARG A 287 -4.25 -18.35 -11.16
CA ARG A 287 -2.83 -18.41 -11.56
C ARG A 287 -2.08 -17.15 -11.17
N PHE A 288 -0.76 -17.23 -11.12
CA PHE A 288 0.13 -16.08 -10.97
C PHE A 288 0.59 -15.57 -12.34
N VAL A 289 0.80 -14.27 -12.44
CA VAL A 289 1.14 -13.57 -13.67
C VAL A 289 2.18 -12.49 -13.38
N PHE A 290 3.13 -12.30 -14.29
CA PHE A 290 3.91 -11.08 -14.37
C PHE A 290 4.14 -10.67 -15.83
N GLN A 291 4.49 -9.40 -16.04
CA GLN A 291 4.85 -8.87 -17.35
C GLN A 291 6.37 -8.65 -17.43
N LYS A 292 6.97 -9.07 -18.53
CA LYS A 292 8.39 -8.80 -18.84
C LYS A 292 8.55 -7.39 -19.42
N PRO A 293 9.77 -6.81 -19.37
CA PRO A 293 10.05 -5.50 -19.97
C PRO A 293 9.76 -5.40 -21.48
N ASN A 294 9.69 -6.52 -22.21
CA ASN A 294 9.31 -6.55 -23.61
C ASN A 294 7.78 -6.60 -23.85
N GLY A 295 6.98 -6.45 -22.79
CA GLY A 295 5.52 -6.48 -22.80
C GLY A 295 4.90 -7.88 -22.77
N SER A 296 5.68 -8.96 -22.88
CA SER A 296 5.12 -10.32 -22.84
C SER A 296 4.74 -10.74 -21.42
N PHE A 297 3.63 -11.45 -21.29
CA PHE A 297 3.16 -12.01 -20.02
C PHE A 297 3.71 -13.42 -19.82
N VAL A 298 4.06 -13.72 -18.58
CA VAL A 298 4.39 -15.07 -18.12
C VAL A 298 3.34 -15.50 -17.12
N TYR A 299 2.78 -16.68 -17.35
CA TYR A 299 1.71 -17.26 -16.56
C TYR A 299 2.20 -18.51 -15.85
N SER A 300 1.70 -18.75 -14.65
CA SER A 300 1.79 -20.07 -14.04
C SER A 300 0.74 -21.03 -14.58
N SER A 301 0.91 -22.31 -14.26
CA SER A 301 -0.20 -23.28 -14.30
C SER A 301 -1.35 -22.82 -13.41
N PHE A 302 -2.57 -23.20 -13.77
CA PHE A 302 -3.74 -22.97 -12.92
C PHE A 302 -3.71 -23.85 -11.66
N SER A 303 -4.28 -23.32 -10.58
CA SER A 303 -4.50 -24.02 -9.30
C SER A 303 -5.53 -25.16 -9.43
N ASN A 304 -5.86 -25.78 -8.30
CA ASN A 304 -7.07 -26.57 -8.16
C ASN A 304 -8.32 -25.75 -8.56
N VAL A 305 -9.38 -26.47 -8.96
CA VAL A 305 -10.70 -25.88 -9.22
C VAL A 305 -11.49 -25.83 -7.91
N VAL A 306 -12.08 -24.68 -7.61
CA VAL A 306 -13.05 -24.48 -6.54
C VAL A 306 -14.44 -24.44 -7.16
N GLU A 307 -15.39 -25.17 -6.59
CA GLU A 307 -16.79 -25.22 -7.03
C GLU A 307 -17.68 -24.64 -5.94
N ILE A 308 -18.51 -23.66 -6.31
CA ILE A 308 -19.44 -23.00 -5.39
C ILE A 308 -20.82 -22.89 -6.06
N GLY A 309 -21.80 -23.57 -5.48
CA GLY A 309 -23.21 -23.40 -5.83
C GLY A 309 -23.79 -22.17 -5.13
N ILE A 310 -24.57 -21.38 -5.87
CA ILE A 310 -25.30 -20.24 -5.33
C ILE A 310 -26.81 -20.45 -5.51
N GLN A 311 -27.59 -20.11 -4.48
CA GLN A 311 -29.05 -20.06 -4.56
C GLN A 311 -29.50 -18.70 -5.12
N ALA A 312 -30.69 -18.65 -5.71
CA ALA A 312 -31.24 -17.39 -6.19
C ALA A 312 -31.37 -16.36 -5.04
N PHE A 313 -30.95 -15.13 -5.28
CA PHE A 313 -31.06 -14.02 -4.34
C PHE A 313 -31.71 -12.81 -5.02
N TYR A 314 -32.67 -12.19 -4.35
CA TYR A 314 -33.37 -11.03 -4.86
C TYR A 314 -33.56 -9.97 -3.78
N GLN A 315 -33.17 -8.74 -4.10
CA GLN A 315 -33.41 -7.57 -3.26
C GLN A 315 -33.89 -6.41 -4.13
N LYS A 316 -35.05 -5.85 -3.78
CA LYS A 316 -35.62 -4.67 -4.46
C LYS A 316 -34.95 -3.39 -3.94
N ALA A 317 -34.90 -2.36 -4.79
CA ALA A 317 -34.54 -1.01 -4.38
C ALA A 317 -35.30 -0.56 -3.13
N SER A 318 -34.60 0.17 -2.27
CA SER A 318 -35.21 0.72 -1.06
C SER A 318 -36.29 1.74 -1.42
N SER A 319 -37.39 1.77 -0.67
CA SER A 319 -38.55 2.62 -0.95
C SER A 319 -38.26 4.12 -0.85
N TRP A 320 -37.13 4.54 -0.29
CA TRP A 320 -36.73 5.96 -0.25
C TRP A 320 -36.15 6.46 -1.59
N ALA A 321 -35.67 5.54 -2.45
CA ALA A 321 -35.19 5.86 -3.80
C ALA A 321 -36.32 5.87 -4.84
N GLU A 322 -37.53 5.51 -4.44
CA GLU A 322 -38.76 5.72 -5.21
C GLU A 322 -39.21 7.20 -5.03
N GLY A 323 -38.41 8.17 -5.46
CA GLY A 323 -38.68 9.60 -5.26
C GLY A 323 -37.94 10.55 -6.21
#